data_AF-A0A3C0LBF7-F1
#
_entry.id   AF-A0A3C0LBF7-F1
#
_cell.length_a   1.000
_cell.length_b   1.000
_cell.length_c   1.000
_cell.angle_alpha   90.00
_cell.angle_beta   90.00
_cell.angle_gamma   90.00
#
_symmetry.space_group_name_H-M   'P 1'
#
loop_
_entity.id
_entity.type
_entity.pdbx_description
1 polymer ?
#
loop_
_entity_poly.entity_id
_entity_poly.type
_entity_poly.pdbx_seq_one_letter_code
_entity_poly.pdbx_strand_id
1 'polypeptide(L)'
;SAARSFIYAKGRITDSLQFIATEIKEFEQDYIFKSWKDYKKDRKLQKLMDQTVENIFTSLIEICGTILTQEGISAESYAQVLSECAQRLGFSEEEQGILTKISENPE
;
A
#
# COMPACT_ATOMS: atom_id res chain seq x y z
N SER A 1 -24.77 -0.46 -21.12
CA SER A 1 -25.12 0.71 -20.29
C SER A 1 -23.82 1.26 -19.72
N ALA A 2 -23.36 2.38 -20.27
CA ALA A 2 -22.03 2.92 -19.97
C ALA A 2 -22.12 4.12 -19.01
N ALA A 3 -21.11 4.22 -18.14
CA ALA A 3 -20.69 5.45 -17.46
C ALA A 3 -21.66 6.09 -16.44
N ARG A 4 -21.75 5.52 -15.24
CA ARG A 4 -21.64 6.36 -14.04
C ARG A 4 -20.17 6.41 -13.68
N SER A 5 -19.42 7.34 -14.28
CA SER A 5 -18.02 7.55 -13.88
C SER A 5 -18.01 7.97 -12.41
N PHE A 6 -17.52 7.07 -11.58
CA PHE A 6 -17.55 7.11 -10.12
C PHE A 6 -16.53 8.16 -9.63
N ILE A 7 -16.99 9.40 -9.43
CA ILE A 7 -16.16 10.52 -8.94
C ILE A 7 -15.52 10.18 -7.57
N TYR A 8 -16.19 9.35 -6.76
CA TYR A 8 -15.74 8.95 -5.43
C TYR A 8 -14.46 8.10 -5.45
N ALA A 9 -14.38 7.05 -6.27
CA ALA A 9 -13.19 6.18 -6.33
C ALA A 9 -11.98 6.97 -6.84
N LYS A 10 -12.17 7.79 -7.87
CA LYS A 10 -11.10 8.66 -8.37
C LYS A 10 -10.60 9.62 -7.29
N GLY A 11 -11.50 10.24 -6.53
CA GLY A 11 -11.14 11.11 -5.42
C GLY A 11 -10.35 10.36 -4.34
N ARG A 12 -10.88 9.24 -3.86
CA ARG A 12 -10.22 8.40 -2.84
C ARG A 12 -8.85 7.90 -3.27
N ILE A 13 -8.72 7.41 -4.50
CA ILE A 13 -7.43 6.98 -5.05
C ILE A 13 -6.44 8.14 -5.09
N THR A 14 -6.88 9.33 -5.51
CA THR A 14 -6.01 10.51 -5.59
C THR A 14 -5.53 10.92 -4.19
N ASP A 15 -6.44 10.97 -3.21
CA ASP A 15 -6.10 11.32 -1.82
C ASP A 15 -5.12 10.30 -1.21
N SER A 16 -5.36 9.00 -1.41
CA SER A 16 -4.47 7.95 -0.91
C SER A 16 -3.10 7.99 -1.58
N LEU A 17 -3.02 8.28 -2.89
CA LEU A 17 -1.72 8.46 -3.57
C LEU A 17 -0.96 9.68 -3.05
N GLN A 18 -1.65 10.79 -2.79
CA GLN A 18 -1.05 12.00 -2.20
C GLN A 18 -0.49 11.71 -0.80
N PHE A 19 -1.23 10.93 -0.01
CA PHE A 19 -0.80 10.49 1.31
C PHE A 19 0.43 9.58 1.23
N ILE A 20 0.41 8.54 0.39
CA ILE A 20 1.55 7.64 0.17
C ILE A 20 2.80 8.42 -0.26
N ALA A 21 2.65 9.36 -1.20
CA ALA A 21 3.77 10.19 -1.65
C ALA A 21 4.38 11.03 -0.51
N THR A 22 3.57 11.44 0.46
CA THR A 22 4.04 12.19 1.64
C THR A 22 4.81 11.27 2.58
N GLU A 23 4.29 10.08 2.88
CA GLU A 23 4.96 9.08 3.73
C GLU A 23 6.30 8.62 3.13
N ILE A 24 6.36 8.39 1.81
CA ILE A 24 7.61 8.06 1.10
C ILE A 24 8.63 9.19 1.25
N LYS A 25 8.18 10.45 1.09
CA LYS A 25 9.06 11.61 1.24
C LYS A 25 9.60 11.74 2.66
N GLU A 26 8.79 11.51 3.68
CA GLU A 26 9.25 11.48 5.08
C GLU A 26 10.31 10.37 5.26
N PHE A 27 10.06 9.18 4.70
CA PHE A 27 11.02 8.07 4.77
C PHE A 27 12.36 8.41 4.12
N GLU A 28 12.33 8.99 2.92
CA GLU A 28 13.54 9.40 2.19
C GLU A 28 14.32 10.51 2.89
N GLN A 29 13.63 11.46 3.52
CA GLN A 29 14.28 12.60 4.18
C GLN A 29 14.85 12.24 5.55
N ASP A 30 14.10 11.49 6.34
CA ASP A 30 14.42 11.29 7.75
C ASP A 30 15.12 9.95 8.01
N TYR A 31 14.90 8.94 7.17
CA TYR A 31 15.29 7.56 7.47
C TYR A 31 16.32 6.95 6.49
N ILE A 32 16.52 7.50 5.28
CA ILE A 32 17.37 6.89 4.24
C ILE A 32 18.83 6.63 4.67
N PHE A 33 19.36 7.45 5.59
CA PHE A 33 20.73 7.33 6.10
C PHE A 33 20.81 6.62 7.47
N LYS A 34 19.70 6.13 8.02
CA LYS A 34 19.69 5.41 9.29
C LYS A 34 20.19 3.99 9.06
N SER A 35 21.17 3.58 9.86
CA SER A 35 21.63 2.19 9.85
C SER A 35 20.68 1.30 10.66
N TRP A 36 20.76 -0.01 10.45
CA TRP A 36 20.07 -0.99 11.29
C TRP A 36 20.39 -0.83 12.79
N LYS A 37 21.62 -0.43 13.12
CA LYS A 37 22.04 -0.13 14.49
C LYS A 37 21.30 1.09 15.05
N ASP A 38 21.06 2.12 14.24
CA ASP A 38 20.29 3.30 14.64
C ASP A 38 18.83 2.95 14.89
N TYR A 39 18.23 2.14 14.01
CA TYR A 39 16.88 1.61 14.19
C TYR A 39 16.74 0.80 15.50
N LYS A 40 17.65 -0.16 15.75
CA LYS A 40 17.56 -1.03 16.94
C LYS A 40 17.83 -0.33 18.27
N LYS A 41 18.60 0.76 18.27
CA LYS A 41 18.99 1.46 19.51
C LYS A 41 17.99 2.52 19.96
N ASP A 42 17.11 2.98 19.07
CA ASP A 42 16.15 4.04 19.33
C ASP A 42 14.72 3.55 19.07
N ARG A 43 14.01 3.24 20.16
CA ARG A 43 12.63 2.74 20.12
C ARG A 43 11.66 3.76 19.49
N LYS A 44 11.92 5.06 19.63
CA LYS A 44 11.08 6.10 19.04
C LYS A 44 11.27 6.10 17.53
N LEU A 45 12.53 6.06 17.07
CA LEU A 45 12.85 5.94 15.65
C LEU A 45 12.24 4.67 15.06
N GLN A 46 12.42 3.52 15.71
CA GLN A 46 11.81 2.26 15.30
C GLN A 46 10.30 2.40 15.08
N LYS A 47 9.58 2.90 16.10
CA LYS A 47 8.12 3.06 16.00
C LYS A 47 7.71 3.98 14.86
N LEU A 48 8.44 5.07 14.63
CA LEU A 48 8.13 6.00 13.55
C LEU A 48 8.35 5.36 12.17
N MET A 49 9.47 4.66 11.99
CA MET A 49 9.76 3.94 10.74
C MET A 49 8.74 2.83 10.46
N ASP A 50 8.41 2.02 11.48
CA ASP A 50 7.41 0.95 11.35
C ASP A 50 6.04 1.54 11.00
N GLN A 51 5.64 2.65 11.62
CA GLN A 51 4.37 3.33 11.35
C GLN A 51 4.31 3.91 9.92
N THR A 52 5.38 4.55 9.44
CA THR A 52 5.44 5.09 8.06
C THR A 52 5.27 3.97 7.03
N VAL A 53 5.94 2.83 7.25
CA VAL A 53 5.80 1.65 6.38
C VAL A 53 4.38 1.08 6.43
N GLU A 54 3.79 0.94 7.62
CA GLU A 54 2.40 0.50 7.80
C GLU A 54 1.41 1.43 7.08
N ASN A 55 1.56 2.74 7.24
CA ASN A 55 0.71 3.75 6.61
C ASN A 55 0.71 3.63 5.08
N ILE A 56 1.88 3.40 4.48
CA ILE A 56 2.02 3.18 3.03
C ILE A 56 1.27 1.92 2.62
N PHE A 57 1.46 0.80 3.33
CA PHE A 57 0.82 -0.47 2.99
C PHE A 57 -0.69 -0.44 3.15
N THR A 58 -1.20 0.11 4.25
CA THR A 58 -2.64 0.27 4.46
C THR A 58 -3.26 1.10 3.34
N SER A 59 -2.61 2.21 2.95
CA SER A 59 -3.11 3.08 1.88
C SER A 59 -3.08 2.40 0.51
N LEU A 60 -2.06 1.57 0.25
CA LEU A 60 -2.00 0.76 -0.98
C LEU A 60 -3.15 -0.26 -1.03
N ILE A 61 -3.40 -0.97 0.09
CA ILE A 61 -4.52 -1.92 0.20
C ILE A 61 -5.86 -1.20 -0.02
N GLU A 62 -6.04 0.00 0.53
CA GLU A 62 -7.25 0.81 0.30
C GLU A 62 -7.45 1.17 -1.18
N ILE A 63 -6.37 1.56 -1.89
CA ILE A 63 -6.41 1.84 -3.33
C ILE A 63 -6.83 0.59 -4.09
N CYS A 64 -6.17 -0.55 -3.84
CA CYS A 64 -6.48 -1.83 -4.47
C CYS A 64 -7.94 -2.24 -4.21
N GLY A 65 -8.40 -2.17 -2.96
CA GLY A 65 -9.79 -2.47 -2.60
C GLY A 65 -10.80 -1.55 -3.28
N THR A 66 -10.46 -0.26 -3.44
CA THR A 66 -11.29 0.71 -4.16
C THR A 66 -11.39 0.36 -5.65
N ILE A 67 -10.29 -0.04 -6.28
CA ILE A 67 -10.26 -0.49 -7.68
C ILE A 67 -11.12 -1.75 -7.86
N LEU A 68 -10.91 -2.78 -7.04
CA LEU A 68 -11.69 -4.02 -7.11
C LEU A 68 -13.18 -3.79 -6.90
N THR A 69 -13.55 -2.96 -5.92
CA THR A 69 -14.94 -2.57 -5.67
C THR A 69 -15.56 -1.89 -6.90
N GLN A 70 -14.82 -1.00 -7.56
CA GLN A 70 -15.28 -0.33 -8.79
C GLN A 70 -15.53 -1.32 -9.92
N GLU A 71 -14.78 -2.41 -9.97
CA GLU A 71 -14.92 -3.48 -10.96
C GLU A 71 -15.95 -4.56 -10.55
N GLY A 72 -16.60 -4.40 -9.39
CA GLY A 72 -17.63 -5.31 -8.90
C GLY A 72 -17.07 -6.63 -8.33
N ILE A 73 -15.84 -6.60 -7.83
CA ILE A 73 -15.13 -7.77 -7.32
C ILE A 73 -15.05 -7.69 -5.80
N SER A 74 -15.47 -8.76 -5.15
CA SER A 74 -15.30 -8.95 -3.70
C SER A 74 -13.98 -9.66 -3.42
N ALA A 75 -13.27 -9.19 -2.40
CA ALA A 75 -12.13 -9.87 -1.81
C ALA A 75 -12.34 -9.99 -0.29
N GLU A 76 -11.94 -11.12 0.29
CA GLU A 76 -12.20 -11.48 1.69
C GLU A 76 -10.99 -11.24 2.61
N SER A 77 -9.82 -10.95 2.03
CA SER A 77 -8.58 -10.69 2.77
C SER A 77 -7.71 -9.65 2.06
N TYR A 78 -6.78 -9.03 2.80
CA TYR A 78 -5.80 -8.10 2.20
C TYR A 78 -4.90 -8.77 1.18
N ALA A 79 -4.50 -10.02 1.43
CA ALA A 79 -3.75 -10.84 0.47
C ALA A 79 -4.51 -11.00 -0.85
N GLN A 80 -5.81 -11.29 -0.78
CA GLN A 80 -6.66 -11.38 -1.96
C GLN A 80 -6.86 -10.02 -2.65
N VAL A 81 -7.02 -8.94 -1.88
CA VAL A 81 -7.12 -7.58 -2.45
C VAL A 81 -5.88 -7.23 -3.28
N LEU A 82 -4.69 -7.53 -2.75
CA LEU A 82 -3.43 -7.22 -3.43
C LEU A 82 -3.21 -8.12 -4.64
N SER A 83 -3.45 -9.44 -4.53
CA SER A 83 -3.22 -10.37 -5.64
C SER A 83 -4.17 -10.13 -6.82
N GLU A 84 -5.47 -9.96 -6.56
CA GLU A 84 -6.49 -9.65 -7.59
C GLU A 84 -6.20 -8.33 -8.28
N CYS A 85 -5.81 -7.30 -7.51
CA CYS A 85 -5.48 -6.00 -8.10
C CYS A 85 -4.18 -6.06 -8.91
N ALA A 86 -3.14 -6.74 -8.44
CA ALA A 86 -1.87 -6.89 -9.15
C ALA A 86 -2.04 -7.64 -10.48
N GLN A 87 -2.81 -8.74 -10.49
CA GLN A 87 -3.14 -9.46 -11.72
C GLN A 87 -3.80 -8.54 -12.76
N ARG A 88 -4.74 -7.70 -12.34
CA ARG A 88 -5.49 -6.78 -13.22
C ARG A 88 -4.65 -5.63 -13.75
N LEU A 89 -3.69 -5.17 -12.96
CA LEU A 89 -2.71 -4.18 -13.38
C LEU A 89 -1.62 -4.76 -14.30
N GLY A 90 -1.64 -6.07 -14.56
CA GLY A 90 -0.73 -6.74 -15.49
C GLY A 90 0.64 -7.08 -14.89
N PHE A 91 0.72 -7.21 -13.56
CA PHE A 91 1.94 -7.58 -12.86
C PHE A 91 2.26 -9.06 -13.16
N SER A 92 3.55 -9.40 -13.19
CA SER A 92 3.99 -10.79 -13.34
C SER A 92 3.59 -11.65 -12.13
N GLU A 93 3.57 -12.97 -12.30
CA GLU A 93 3.29 -13.90 -11.18
C GLU A 93 4.29 -13.73 -10.02
N GLU A 94 5.55 -13.39 -10.33
CA GLU A 94 6.57 -13.09 -9.33
C GLU A 94 6.20 -11.85 -8.51
N GLU A 95 5.85 -10.75 -9.17
CA GLU A 95 5.45 -9.49 -8.50
C GLU A 95 4.15 -9.65 -7.70
N GLN A 96 3.18 -10.41 -8.22
CA GLN A 96 1.96 -10.79 -7.49
C GLN A 96 2.30 -11.57 -6.20
N GLY A 97 3.24 -12.52 -6.30
CA GLY A 97 3.73 -13.29 -5.14
C GLY A 97 4.42 -12.41 -4.11
N ILE A 98 5.19 -11.41 -4.53
CA ILE A 98 5.83 -10.43 -3.63
C ILE A 98 4.75 -9.61 -2.90
N LEU A 99 3.78 -9.05 -3.63
CA LEU A 99 2.71 -8.23 -3.05
C LEU A 99 1.82 -9.00 -2.07
N THR A 100 1.52 -10.27 -2.36
CA THR A 100 0.71 -11.12 -1.49
C THR A 100 1.43 -11.34 -0.14
N LYS A 101 2.73 -11.69 -0.18
CA LYS A 101 3.55 -11.94 1.00
C LYS A 101 3.68 -10.72 1.92
N ILE A 102 3.70 -9.51 1.35
CA ILE A 102 3.76 -8.26 2.12
C ILE A 102 2.59 -8.14 3.11
N SER A 103 1.42 -8.68 2.76
CA SER A 103 0.23 -8.65 3.64
C SER A 103 0.14 -9.81 4.63
N GLU A 104 1.01 -10.82 4.52
CA GLU A 104 0.94 -12.06 5.32
C GLU A 104 1.84 -12.02 6.58
N ASN A 105 2.60 -10.92 6.76
CA ASN A 105 3.52 -10.50 7.84
C ASN A 105 4.92 -10.20 7.27
N PRO A 106 5.48 -9.02 7.60
CA PRO A 106 6.91 -8.75 7.47
C PRO A 106 7.63 -9.31 8.71
N GLU A 107 7.96 -10.60 8.73
CA GLU A 107 8.97 -11.13 9.66
C GLU A 107 10.40 -10.92 9.14
#